data_AF-A0A916X6F8-F1
#
_entry.id   AF-A0A916X6F8-F1
#
_cell.length_a   1.000
_cell.length_b   1.000
_cell.length_c   1.000
_cell.angle_alpha   90.00
_cell.angle_beta   90.00
_cell.angle_gamma   90.00
#
_symmetry.space_group_name_H-M   'P 1'
#
loop_
_entity.id
_entity.type
_entity.pdbx_description
1 polymer ?
#
loop_
_entity_poly.entity_id
_entity_poly.type
_entity_poly.pdbx_seq_one_letter_code
_entity_poly.pdbx_strand_id
1 'polypeptide(L)'
;MTTKKSKTASDLRAKLAEAQTKVKEATGKAKAASAKANDVIKANTEVVVQSGKILSGGIKEIGAAYVADGRKAVVALADDANALSKVKSMPEFIRLQGEQAARKLESVQAANKRNREALRGLFSGKLAPMIKDRVKANLDLFRKAA
;
A
#
# COMPACT_ATOMS: atom_id res chain seq x y z
N MET A 1 -47.04 -56.32 -32.18
CA MET A 1 -46.91 -55.25 -31.15
C MET A 1 -45.54 -55.32 -30.48
N THR A 2 -44.45 -54.74 -31.01
CA THR A 2 -43.13 -54.81 -30.33
C THR A 2 -42.11 -53.76 -30.83
N THR A 3 -42.29 -52.46 -30.55
CA THR A 3 -41.21 -51.46 -30.81
C THR A 3 -41.07 -50.32 -29.79
N LYS A 4 -41.79 -50.33 -28.66
CA LYS A 4 -41.75 -49.21 -27.68
C LYS A 4 -40.84 -49.40 -26.46
N LYS A 5 -40.25 -50.60 -26.26
CA LYS A 5 -39.45 -50.94 -25.06
C LYS A 5 -37.94 -50.65 -25.16
N SER A 6 -37.38 -50.46 -26.36
CA SER A 6 -35.93 -50.30 -26.55
C SER A 6 -35.42 -48.84 -26.50
N LYS A 7 -36.26 -47.86 -26.84
CA LYS A 7 -35.85 -46.43 -26.84
C LYS A 7 -35.69 -45.90 -25.42
N THR A 8 -36.56 -46.33 -24.50
CA THR A 8 -36.57 -45.85 -23.11
C THR A 8 -35.31 -46.20 -22.33
N ALA A 9 -34.78 -47.43 -22.46
CA ALA A 9 -33.58 -47.85 -21.73
C ALA A 9 -32.30 -47.17 -22.25
N SER A 10 -32.21 -46.95 -23.56
CA SER A 10 -31.08 -46.22 -24.17
C SER A 10 -31.15 -44.72 -23.85
N ASP A 11 -32.33 -44.12 -23.91
CA ASP A 11 -32.56 -42.71 -23.55
C ASP A 11 -32.29 -42.46 -22.06
N LEU A 12 -32.66 -43.40 -21.18
CA LEU A 12 -32.34 -43.33 -19.75
C LEU A 12 -30.84 -43.41 -19.49
N ARG A 13 -30.10 -44.28 -20.20
CA ARG A 13 -28.64 -44.37 -20.09
C ARG A 13 -27.96 -43.11 -20.63
N ALA A 14 -28.43 -42.56 -21.75
CA ALA A 14 -27.92 -41.30 -22.29
C ALA A 14 -28.17 -40.12 -21.33
N LYS A 15 -29.36 -40.02 -20.76
CA LYS A 15 -29.71 -38.99 -19.76
C LYS A 15 -28.91 -39.15 -18.46
N LEU A 16 -28.63 -40.37 -18.03
CA LEU A 16 -27.79 -40.63 -16.86
C LEU A 16 -26.31 -40.27 -17.11
N ALA A 17 -25.81 -40.55 -18.32
CA ALA A 17 -24.47 -40.15 -18.74
C ALA A 17 -24.32 -38.62 -18.86
N GLU A 18 -25.31 -37.93 -19.44
CA GLU A 18 -25.36 -36.46 -19.43
C GLU A 18 -25.46 -35.89 -18.02
N ALA A 19 -26.28 -36.48 -17.14
CA ALA A 19 -26.38 -36.06 -15.75
C ALA A 19 -25.05 -36.24 -15.01
N GLN A 20 -24.37 -37.38 -15.18
CA GLN A 20 -23.03 -37.59 -14.61
C GLN A 20 -22.01 -36.58 -15.13
N THR A 21 -22.09 -36.22 -16.42
CA THR A 21 -21.18 -35.25 -17.04
C THR A 21 -21.43 -33.85 -16.49
N LYS A 22 -22.69 -33.43 -16.38
CA LYS A 22 -23.09 -32.16 -15.75
C LYS A 22 -22.73 -32.10 -14.27
N VAL A 23 -22.85 -33.20 -13.53
CA VAL A 23 -22.43 -33.27 -12.12
C VAL A 23 -20.91 -33.12 -12.01
N LYS A 24 -20.13 -33.79 -12.88
CA LYS A 24 -18.66 -33.64 -12.91
C LYS A 24 -18.23 -32.22 -13.28
N GLU A 25 -18.86 -31.60 -14.27
CA GLU A 25 -18.61 -30.20 -14.63
C GLU A 25 -19.01 -29.24 -13.50
N ALA A 26 -20.18 -29.41 -12.89
CA ALA A 26 -20.64 -28.57 -11.79
C ALA A 26 -19.73 -28.71 -10.56
N THR A 27 -19.27 -29.92 -10.26
CA THR A 27 -18.31 -30.18 -9.17
C THR A 27 -16.94 -29.57 -9.48
N GLY A 28 -16.49 -29.64 -10.74
CA GLY A 28 -15.28 -28.98 -11.21
C GLY A 28 -15.36 -27.46 -11.10
N LYS A 29 -16.48 -26.86 -11.52
CA LYS A 29 -16.77 -25.42 -11.38
C LYS A 29 -16.84 -25.00 -9.91
N ALA A 30 -17.48 -25.80 -9.05
CA ALA A 30 -17.55 -25.54 -7.61
C ALA A 30 -16.17 -25.59 -6.95
N LYS A 31 -15.35 -26.61 -7.26
CA LYS A 31 -13.95 -26.69 -6.78
C LYS A 31 -13.12 -25.51 -7.27
N ALA A 32 -13.24 -25.13 -8.54
CA ALA A 32 -12.55 -23.98 -9.12
C ALA A 32 -12.99 -22.64 -8.48
N ALA A 33 -14.28 -22.48 -8.18
CA ALA A 33 -14.79 -21.30 -7.49
C ALA A 33 -14.29 -21.22 -6.03
N SER A 34 -14.26 -22.36 -5.33
CA SER A 34 -13.77 -22.44 -3.95
C SER A 34 -12.25 -22.18 -3.84
N ALA A 35 -11.47 -22.71 -4.78
CA ALA A 35 -10.03 -22.39 -4.90
C ALA A 35 -9.79 -20.89 -5.14
N LYS A 36 -10.56 -20.26 -6.05
CA LYS A 36 -10.49 -18.82 -6.32
C LYS A 36 -10.82 -17.97 -5.09
N ALA A 37 -11.81 -18.37 -4.29
CA ALA A 37 -12.15 -17.68 -3.05
C ALA A 37 -10.96 -17.69 -2.07
N ASN A 38 -10.31 -18.84 -1.90
CA ASN A 38 -9.11 -18.96 -1.08
C ASN A 38 -7.93 -18.12 -1.60
N ASP A 39 -7.72 -18.09 -2.92
CA ASP A 39 -6.65 -17.28 -3.53
C ASP A 39 -6.88 -15.77 -3.32
N VAL A 40 -8.12 -15.30 -3.46
CA VAL A 40 -8.48 -13.90 -3.20
C VAL A 40 -8.29 -13.55 -1.72
N ILE A 41 -8.70 -14.43 -0.79
CA ILE A 41 -8.51 -14.23 0.65
C ILE A 41 -7.02 -14.13 0.98
N LYS A 42 -6.22 -15.12 0.57
CA LYS A 42 -4.77 -15.16 0.82
C LYS A 42 -4.08 -13.92 0.27
N ALA A 43 -4.44 -13.54 -0.94
CA ALA A 43 -3.79 -12.44 -1.62
C ALA A 43 -4.21 -11.06 -1.03
N ASN A 44 -5.41 -10.94 -0.45
CA ASN A 44 -5.79 -9.75 0.33
C ASN A 44 -5.03 -9.66 1.66
N THR A 45 -4.82 -10.79 2.34
CA THR A 45 -3.97 -10.84 3.55
C THR A 45 -2.54 -10.41 3.24
N GLU A 46 -1.99 -10.86 2.12
CA GLU A 46 -0.65 -10.48 1.69
C GLU A 46 -0.53 -8.98 1.39
N VAL A 47 -1.55 -8.36 0.80
CA VAL A 47 -1.61 -6.90 0.59
C VAL A 47 -1.62 -6.13 1.89
N VAL A 48 -2.39 -6.57 2.90
CA VAL A 48 -2.41 -5.91 4.21
C VAL A 48 -1.04 -5.99 4.89
N VAL A 49 -0.36 -7.13 4.78
CA VAL A 49 0.99 -7.29 5.31
C VAL A 49 1.99 -6.39 4.58
N GLN A 50 1.93 -6.36 3.24
CA GLN A 50 2.82 -5.51 2.46
C GLN A 50 2.54 -4.01 2.69
N SER A 51 1.28 -3.59 2.82
CA SER A 51 0.93 -2.19 3.09
C SER A 51 1.36 -1.76 4.49
N GLY A 52 1.28 -2.66 5.48
CA GLY A 52 1.84 -2.46 6.82
C GLY A 52 3.37 -2.31 6.80
N LYS A 53 4.08 -3.08 5.98
CA LYS A 53 5.54 -2.91 5.78
C LYS A 53 5.88 -1.57 5.12
N ILE A 54 5.11 -1.15 4.13
CA ILE A 54 5.27 0.16 3.46
C ILE A 54 5.04 1.30 4.46
N LEU A 55 3.96 1.24 5.23
CA LEU A 55 3.62 2.25 6.23
C LEU A 55 4.68 2.33 7.35
N SER A 56 5.07 1.19 7.93
CA SER A 56 6.11 1.16 8.97
C SER A 56 7.48 1.62 8.45
N GLY A 57 7.81 1.32 7.19
CA GLY A 57 8.99 1.88 6.52
C GLY A 57 8.93 3.40 6.41
N GLY A 58 7.78 3.95 5.97
CA GLY A 58 7.57 5.40 5.90
C GLY A 58 7.66 6.09 7.26
N ILE A 59 7.11 5.47 8.32
CA ILE A 59 7.21 6.00 9.70
C ILE A 59 8.66 6.03 10.17
N LYS A 60 9.45 4.97 9.90
CA LYS A 60 10.88 4.94 10.28
C LYS A 60 11.67 6.02 9.55
N GLU A 61 11.40 6.23 8.27
CA GLU A 61 12.09 7.22 7.44
C GLU A 61 11.77 8.65 7.91
N ILE A 62 10.49 8.94 8.19
CA ILE A 62 10.08 10.21 8.80
C ILE A 62 10.70 10.39 10.20
N GLY A 63 10.67 9.35 11.04
CA GLY A 63 11.23 9.39 12.39
C GLY A 63 12.75 9.65 12.41
N ALA A 64 13.51 8.99 11.53
CA ALA A 64 14.93 9.23 11.37
C ALA A 64 15.22 10.69 10.96
N ALA A 65 14.38 11.26 10.11
CA ALA A 65 14.49 12.66 9.70
C ALA A 65 14.23 13.64 10.86
N TYR A 66 13.26 13.35 11.75
CA TYR A 66 13.05 14.13 12.97
C TYR A 66 14.21 14.04 13.96
N VAL A 67 14.83 12.86 14.11
CA VAL A 67 16.03 12.71 14.95
C VAL A 67 17.19 13.55 14.39
N ALA A 68 17.36 13.56 13.07
CA ALA A 68 18.36 14.39 12.41
C ALA A 68 18.09 15.89 12.63
N ASP A 69 16.83 16.32 12.52
CA ASP A 69 16.45 17.71 12.80
C ASP A 69 16.67 18.08 14.27
N GLY A 70 16.38 17.17 15.21
CA GLY A 70 16.66 17.37 16.63
C GLY A 70 18.15 17.60 16.90
N ARG A 71 19.04 16.83 16.25
CA ARG A 71 20.49 17.06 16.34
C ARG A 71 20.87 18.44 15.78
N LYS A 72 20.32 18.84 14.64
CA LYS A 72 20.55 20.17 14.07
C LYS A 72 20.06 21.28 14.99
N ALA A 73 18.91 21.09 15.65
CA ALA A 73 18.38 22.05 16.60
C ALA A 73 19.29 22.23 17.82
N VAL A 74 19.89 21.15 18.34
CA VAL A 74 20.89 21.23 19.43
C VAL A 74 22.13 22.01 19.00
N VAL A 75 22.65 21.75 17.79
CA VAL A 75 23.78 22.52 17.24
C VAL A 75 23.41 24.00 17.08
N ALA A 76 22.23 24.29 16.50
CA ALA A 76 21.74 25.65 16.31
C ALA A 76 21.57 26.40 17.65
N LEU A 77 21.15 25.72 18.72
CA LEU A 77 21.07 26.33 20.06
C LEU A 77 22.46 26.69 20.62
N ALA A 78 23.46 25.83 20.41
CA ALA A 78 24.83 26.13 20.81
C ALA A 78 25.40 27.32 20.02
N ASP A 79 25.12 27.38 18.72
CA ASP A 79 25.52 28.49 17.85
C ASP A 79 24.82 29.79 18.23
N ASP A 80 23.52 29.74 18.54
CA ASP A 80 22.74 30.88 18.98
C ASP A 80 23.25 31.43 20.33
N ALA A 81 23.64 30.55 21.27
CA ALA A 81 24.24 30.95 22.55
C ALA A 81 25.62 31.63 22.34
N ASN A 82 26.45 31.08 21.45
CA ASN A 82 27.72 31.68 21.08
C ASN A 82 27.51 33.04 20.39
N ALA A 83 26.52 33.16 19.50
CA ALA A 83 26.22 34.40 18.81
C ALA A 83 25.69 35.48 19.77
N LEU A 84 24.83 35.11 20.73
CA LEU A 84 24.37 35.98 21.81
C LEU A 84 25.53 36.48 22.69
N SER A 85 26.51 35.64 23.00
CA SER A 85 27.68 36.02 23.81
C SER A 85 28.57 37.09 23.15
N LYS A 86 28.45 37.26 21.83
CA LYS A 86 29.21 38.22 21.04
C LYS A 86 28.49 39.56 20.85
N VAL A 87 27.22 39.66 21.27
CA VAL A 87 26.42 40.88 21.15
C VAL A 87 26.93 41.93 22.14
N LYS A 88 27.24 43.13 21.64
CA LYS A 88 27.76 44.24 22.44
C LYS A 88 26.79 45.42 22.53
N SER A 89 25.69 45.40 21.77
CA SER A 89 24.75 46.52 21.68
C SER A 89 23.31 46.08 21.35
N MET A 90 22.33 46.92 21.69
CA MET A 90 20.91 46.67 21.39
C MET A 90 20.61 46.51 19.88
N PRO A 91 21.19 47.31 18.95
CA PRO A 91 21.00 47.10 17.52
C PRO A 91 21.50 45.72 17.05
N GLU A 92 22.64 45.24 17.55
CA GLU A 92 23.15 43.90 17.24
C GLU A 92 22.23 42.80 17.78
N PHE A 93 21.65 42.98 18.96
CA PHE A 93 20.67 42.06 19.52
C PHE A 93 19.42 41.93 18.63
N ILE A 94 18.83 43.06 18.21
CA ILE A 94 17.64 43.06 17.34
C ILE A 94 17.96 42.39 15.99
N ARG A 95 19.13 42.68 15.43
CA ARG A 95 19.61 42.06 14.18
C ARG A 95 19.74 40.54 14.35
N LEU A 96 20.36 40.09 15.43
CA LEU A 96 20.54 38.66 15.73
C LEU A 96 19.19 37.94 15.88
N GLN A 97 18.25 38.54 16.59
CA GLN A 97 16.90 37.98 16.76
C GLN A 97 16.13 37.90 15.44
N GLY A 98 16.27 38.90 14.57
CA GLY A 98 15.68 38.88 13.22
C GLY A 98 16.25 37.77 12.34
N GLU A 99 17.58 37.58 12.35
CA GLU A 99 18.23 36.48 11.66
C GLU A 99 17.81 35.10 12.21
N GLN A 100 17.72 34.97 13.54
CA GLN A 100 17.24 33.75 14.18
C GLN A 100 15.79 33.43 13.81
N ALA A 101 14.91 34.44 13.77
CA ALA A 101 13.53 34.28 13.33
C ALA A 101 13.45 33.82 11.87
N ALA A 102 14.24 34.44 10.98
CA ALA A 102 14.31 34.04 9.57
C ALA A 102 14.80 32.59 9.40
N ARG A 103 15.89 32.20 10.09
CA ARG A 103 16.41 30.83 10.07
C ARG A 103 15.40 29.80 10.58
N LYS A 104 14.68 30.11 11.67
CA LYS A 104 13.63 29.23 12.20
C LYS A 104 12.49 29.06 11.19
N LEU A 105 12.06 30.14 10.54
CA LEU A 105 11.01 30.08 9.51
C LEU A 105 11.44 29.21 8.31
N GLU A 106 12.67 29.36 7.84
CA GLU A 106 13.26 28.53 6.78
C GLU A 106 13.27 27.05 7.19
N SER A 107 13.69 26.75 8.42
CA SER A 107 13.73 25.37 8.93
C SER A 107 12.35 24.71 8.98
N VAL A 108 11.31 25.45 9.38
CA VAL A 108 9.92 24.98 9.39
C VAL A 108 9.41 24.75 7.98
N GLN A 109 9.70 25.67 7.05
CA GLN A 109 9.32 25.52 5.66
C GLN A 109 9.98 24.30 5.02
N ALA A 110 11.28 24.08 5.28
CA ALA A 110 12.03 22.93 4.81
C ALA A 110 11.45 21.62 5.36
N ALA A 111 11.15 21.55 6.66
CA ALA A 111 10.53 20.37 7.28
C ALA A 111 9.14 20.07 6.68
N ASN A 112 8.32 21.11 6.47
CA ASN A 112 7.01 20.98 5.84
C ASN A 112 7.10 20.48 4.38
N LYS A 113 8.05 20.99 3.61
CA LYS A 113 8.29 20.55 2.22
C LYS A 113 8.72 19.08 2.21
N ARG A 114 9.71 18.72 3.03
CA ARG A 114 10.20 17.35 3.17
C ARG A 114 9.07 16.38 3.54
N ASN A 115 8.24 16.72 4.52
CA ASN A 115 7.15 15.85 4.96
C ASN A 115 6.11 15.63 3.85
N ARG A 116 5.77 16.67 3.08
CA ARG A 116 4.88 16.53 1.92
C ARG A 116 5.49 15.68 0.80
N GLU A 117 6.79 15.84 0.54
CA GLU A 117 7.52 15.02 -0.44
C GLU A 117 7.60 13.56 0.00
N ALA A 118 7.87 13.30 1.28
CA ALA A 118 7.90 11.95 1.84
C ALA A 118 6.52 11.27 1.73
N LEU A 119 5.43 11.97 2.06
CA LEU A 119 4.07 11.46 1.90
C LEU A 119 3.73 11.21 0.43
N ARG A 120 4.08 12.14 -0.46
CA ARG A 120 3.88 11.97 -1.90
C ARG A 120 4.66 10.76 -2.41
N GLY A 121 5.92 10.61 -2.02
CA GLY A 121 6.78 9.49 -2.41
C GLY A 121 6.28 8.16 -1.87
N LEU A 122 5.77 8.11 -0.64
CA LEU A 122 5.13 6.91 -0.08
C LEU A 122 3.93 6.50 -0.94
N PHE A 123 3.08 7.46 -1.30
CA PHE A 123 1.91 7.20 -2.11
C PHE A 123 2.26 6.83 -3.55
N SER A 124 2.97 7.68 -4.27
CA SER A 124 3.27 7.49 -5.70
C SER A 124 4.29 6.38 -5.95
N GLY A 125 5.26 6.21 -5.06
CA GLY A 125 6.38 5.28 -5.22
C GLY A 125 6.15 3.90 -4.63
N LYS A 126 5.30 3.75 -3.60
CA LYS A 126 5.11 2.46 -2.91
C LYS A 126 3.66 1.97 -2.92
N LEU A 127 2.70 2.82 -2.56
CA LEU A 127 1.29 2.41 -2.46
C LEU A 127 0.59 2.32 -3.83
N ALA A 128 0.78 3.30 -4.72
CA ALA A 128 0.14 3.29 -6.05
C ALA A 128 0.58 2.10 -6.93
N PRO A 129 1.87 1.69 -6.97
CA PRO A 129 2.29 0.49 -7.69
C PRO A 129 1.65 -0.79 -7.12
N MET A 130 1.63 -0.95 -5.79
CA MET A 130 0.96 -2.07 -5.12
C MET A 130 -0.50 -2.19 -5.56
N ILE A 131 -1.25 -1.08 -5.55
CA ILE A 131 -2.66 -1.08 -5.96
C ILE A 131 -2.79 -1.50 -7.44
N LYS A 132 -1.92 -0.97 -8.32
CA LYS A 132 -1.90 -1.35 -9.74
C LYS A 132 -1.64 -2.84 -9.93
N ASP A 133 -0.71 -3.42 -9.18
CA ASP A 133 -0.41 -4.85 -9.25
C ASP A 133 -1.60 -5.71 -8.83
N ARG A 134 -2.39 -5.26 -7.84
CA ARG A 134 -3.62 -5.95 -7.43
C ARG A 134 -4.74 -5.83 -8.45
N VAL A 135 -4.92 -4.66 -9.05
CA VAL A 135 -5.87 -4.48 -10.15
C VAL A 135 -5.52 -5.42 -11.30
N LYS A 136 -4.23 -5.50 -11.68
CA LYS A 136 -3.76 -6.41 -12.73
C LYS A 136 -3.98 -7.88 -12.38
N ALA A 137 -3.61 -8.29 -11.17
CA ALA A 137 -3.79 -9.67 -10.72
C ALA A 137 -5.27 -10.11 -10.71
N ASN A 138 -6.18 -9.23 -10.27
CA ASN A 138 -7.61 -9.50 -10.32
C ASN A 138 -8.11 -9.60 -11.77
N LEU A 139 -7.66 -8.71 -12.66
CA LEU A 139 -8.03 -8.74 -14.07
C LEU A 139 -7.59 -10.06 -14.75
N ASP A 140 -6.40 -10.55 -14.42
CA ASP A 140 -5.88 -11.82 -14.92
C ASP A 140 -6.67 -13.02 -14.36
N LEU A 141 -7.11 -12.96 -13.10
CA LEU A 141 -7.97 -13.97 -12.50
C LEU A 141 -9.34 -14.04 -13.19
N PHE A 142 -9.93 -12.88 -13.54
CA PHE A 142 -11.17 -12.79 -14.30
C PHE A 142 -11.01 -13.31 -15.73
N ARG A 143 -9.91 -12.96 -16.42
CA ARG A 143 -9.63 -13.46 -17.77
C ARG A 143 -9.43 -14.96 -17.85
N LYS A 144 -8.80 -15.57 -16.84
CA LYS A 144 -8.67 -17.03 -16.73
C LYS A 144 -9.98 -17.73 -16.34
N ALA A 145 -11.00 -16.97 -15.96
CA ALA A 145 -12.31 -17.46 -15.55
C ALA A 145 -13.39 -17.36 -16.64
N ALA A 146 -13.16 -16.52 -17.66
CA ALA A 146 -13.98 -16.39 -18.86
C ALA A 146 -13.53 -17.39 -19.93
#